data_AF-A0A7C2S1V1-F1
#
_entry.id   AF-A0A7C2S1V1-F1
#
_cell.length_a   1.000
_cell.length_b   1.000
_cell.length_c   1.000
_cell.angle_alpha   90.00
_cell.angle_beta   90.00
_cell.angle_gamma   90.00
#
_symmetry.space_group_name_H-M   'P 1'
#
loop_
_entity.id
_entity.type
_entity.pdbx_description
1 polymer ?
#
loop_
_entity_poly.entity_id
_entity_poly.type
_entity_poly.pdbx_seq_one_letter_code
_entity_poly.pdbx_strand_id
1 'polypeptide(L)'
;MAMTNRKTLIFFLALVGLLGEGLGVKQMSITKAAPMTNAAKPLVVDNFEDGDMTTRFGTIWRTYTDAGLGGKSTAEARIVDSGATGTKKALRLMGRVTTDFQFGFAGIAMGLNREGRGQVMTRFTGIRFYARGDGDVYQAQVLCAAVKDHNEFGKEFVAPKEWTLITVPFSQLVQSPFWGQPVQWTGKDVRGIAFQTVGAPRHAYVLEVDEISFY
;
A
#
# COMPACT_ATOMS: atom_id res chain seq x y z
N MET A 1 1.85 -38.99 -29.41
CA MET A 1 2.41 -38.68 -28.09
C MET A 1 1.80 -37.35 -27.65
N ALA A 2 0.69 -37.42 -26.91
CA ALA A 2 -0.07 -36.25 -26.47
C ALA A 2 -0.33 -36.43 -24.98
N MET A 3 0.13 -35.49 -24.15
CA MET A 3 -0.13 -35.47 -22.71
C MET A 3 -1.22 -34.46 -22.42
N THR A 4 -2.31 -34.94 -21.83
CA THR A 4 -3.31 -34.11 -21.15
C THR A 4 -3.67 -34.87 -19.88
N ASN A 5 -3.42 -34.28 -18.72
CA ASN A 5 -3.78 -34.90 -17.44
C ASN A 5 -4.58 -33.90 -16.60
N ARG A 6 -5.90 -34.03 -16.66
CA ARG A 6 -6.85 -33.56 -15.65
C ARG A 6 -7.23 -34.77 -14.81
N LYS A 7 -7.12 -34.72 -13.48
CA LYS A 7 -7.97 -35.52 -12.58
C LYS A 7 -8.20 -34.80 -11.25
N THR A 8 -9.42 -34.31 -11.10
CA THR A 8 -10.13 -34.17 -9.82
C THR A 8 -10.64 -35.55 -9.41
N LEU A 9 -10.51 -35.96 -8.15
CA LEU A 9 -11.52 -36.82 -7.52
C LEU A 9 -11.46 -36.81 -5.99
N ILE A 10 -12.61 -36.51 -5.40
CA ILE A 10 -12.97 -36.58 -3.99
C ILE A 10 -13.41 -38.02 -3.69
N PHE A 11 -13.05 -38.58 -2.54
CA PHE A 11 -13.76 -39.73 -1.96
C PHE A 11 -13.90 -39.58 -0.44
N PHE A 12 -15.15 -39.63 0.02
CA PHE A 12 -15.54 -39.90 1.41
C PHE A 12 -15.74 -41.42 1.54
N LEU A 13 -15.21 -42.03 2.60
CA LEU A 13 -15.70 -43.30 3.14
C LEU A 13 -15.36 -43.38 4.63
N ALA A 14 -16.41 -43.53 5.44
CA ALA A 14 -16.33 -43.84 6.85
C ALA A 14 -16.45 -45.36 7.04
N LEU A 15 -15.62 -45.93 7.93
CA LEU A 15 -15.98 -47.13 8.69
C LEU A 15 -15.23 -47.15 10.03
N VAL A 16 -16.00 -47.45 11.08
CA VAL A 16 -15.64 -47.51 12.50
C VAL A 16 -15.11 -48.91 12.85
N GLY A 17 -14.14 -49.01 13.78
CA GLY A 17 -14.06 -50.18 14.66
C GLY A 17 -12.69 -50.63 15.18
N LEU A 18 -12.40 -50.19 16.42
CA LEU A 18 -11.79 -50.92 17.55
C LEU A 18 -10.25 -51.03 17.77
N LEU A 19 -9.92 -50.59 19.00
CA LEU A 19 -8.91 -51.03 19.98
C LEU A 19 -7.48 -50.47 19.95
N GLY A 20 -7.12 -49.82 21.05
CA GLY A 20 -5.75 -49.79 21.57
C GLY A 20 -5.27 -48.44 22.08
N GLU A 21 -5.17 -48.33 23.40
CA GLU A 21 -4.28 -47.42 24.15
C GLU A 21 -4.60 -45.91 24.15
N GLY A 22 -4.99 -45.43 25.33
CA GLY A 22 -5.20 -44.02 25.63
C GLY A 22 -3.90 -43.23 25.62
N LEU A 23 -3.63 -42.54 24.51
CA LEU A 23 -2.76 -41.38 24.49
C LEU A 23 -3.61 -40.14 24.80
N GLY A 24 -3.51 -39.66 26.03
CA GLY A 24 -4.16 -38.43 26.47
C GLY A 24 -3.78 -37.27 25.56
N VAL A 25 -4.73 -36.82 24.74
CA VAL A 25 -4.62 -35.56 24.00
C VAL A 25 -4.60 -34.45 25.05
N LYS A 26 -3.41 -33.90 25.35
CA LYS A 26 -3.30 -32.64 26.08
C LYS A 26 -4.02 -31.59 25.23
N GLN A 27 -5.21 -31.20 25.69
CA GLN A 27 -5.97 -30.10 25.14
C GLN A 27 -5.07 -28.86 25.19
N MET A 28 -4.60 -28.43 24.02
CA MET A 28 -3.81 -27.22 23.90
C MET A 28 -4.78 -26.06 24.14
N SER A 29 -4.72 -25.50 25.36
CA SER A 29 -5.49 -24.31 25.71
C SER A 29 -5.24 -23.24 24.66
N ILE A 30 -6.27 -22.88 23.90
CA ILE A 30 -6.24 -21.69 23.05
C ILE A 30 -6.18 -20.51 24.03
N THR A 31 -4.97 -20.03 24.30
CA THR A 31 -4.81 -18.79 25.06
C THR A 31 -5.43 -17.69 24.22
N LYS A 32 -6.56 -17.16 24.69
CA LYS A 32 -7.14 -15.90 24.19
C LYS A 32 -6.01 -14.88 24.14
N ALA A 33 -5.62 -14.45 22.94
CA ALA A 33 -4.60 -13.41 22.78
C ALA A 33 -4.99 -12.22 23.66
N ALA A 34 -4.08 -11.80 24.54
CA ALA A 34 -4.26 -10.58 25.30
C ALA A 34 -4.52 -9.43 24.31
N PRO A 35 -5.44 -8.50 24.60
CA PRO A 35 -5.59 -7.32 23.78
C PRO A 35 -4.23 -6.62 23.74
N MET A 36 -3.66 -6.39 22.55
CA MET A 36 -2.50 -5.51 22.41
C MET A 36 -2.98 -4.11 22.79
N THR A 37 -2.74 -3.76 24.05
CA THR A 37 -3.20 -2.54 24.67
C THR A 37 -2.38 -1.36 24.18
N ASN A 38 -3.11 -0.31 23.77
CA ASN A 38 -2.65 1.01 23.33
C ASN A 38 -2.16 1.14 21.88
N ALA A 39 -3.05 0.90 20.91
CA ALA A 39 -2.86 1.45 19.57
C ALA A 39 -2.74 2.98 19.67
N ALA A 40 -1.67 3.56 19.12
CA ALA A 40 -1.48 5.00 19.12
C ALA A 40 -2.69 5.67 18.45
N LYS A 41 -3.09 6.84 18.94
CA LYS A 41 -4.12 7.63 18.27
C LYS A 41 -3.68 7.84 16.81
N PRO A 42 -4.50 7.50 15.81
CA PRO A 42 -4.12 7.62 14.41
C PRO A 42 -3.69 9.05 14.09
N LEU A 43 -2.59 9.18 13.35
CA LEU A 43 -2.18 10.44 12.76
C LEU A 43 -2.79 10.52 11.37
N VAL A 44 -3.93 11.20 11.26
CA VAL A 44 -4.49 11.57 9.95
C VAL A 44 -3.42 12.36 9.21
N VAL A 45 -3.16 11.98 7.97
CA VAL A 45 -2.28 12.67 7.02
C VAL A 45 -3.12 13.67 6.24
N ASP A 46 -4.19 13.16 5.64
CA ASP A 46 -5.10 13.92 4.82
C ASP A 46 -6.44 13.19 4.70
N ASN A 47 -7.54 13.95 4.71
CA ASN A 47 -8.88 13.48 4.40
C ASN A 47 -9.55 14.29 3.29
N PHE A 48 -8.85 15.27 2.70
CA PHE A 48 -9.26 16.03 1.51
C PHE A 48 -10.57 16.85 1.65
N GLU A 49 -11.19 16.88 2.82
CA GLU A 49 -12.51 17.51 3.03
C GLU A 49 -12.49 19.04 2.93
N ASP A 50 -11.31 19.66 3.05
CA ASP A 50 -11.08 21.08 2.77
C ASP A 50 -11.00 21.41 1.28
N GLY A 51 -10.98 20.38 0.42
CA GLY A 51 -11.08 20.54 -1.02
C GLY A 51 -9.78 20.95 -1.71
N ASP A 52 -8.63 20.84 -1.03
CA ASP A 52 -7.35 21.22 -1.59
C ASP A 52 -6.28 20.09 -1.53
N MET A 53 -5.08 20.38 -2.03
CA MET A 53 -3.96 19.44 -2.08
C MET A 53 -2.99 19.60 -0.91
N THR A 54 -3.34 20.44 0.07
CA THR A 54 -2.52 20.81 1.21
C THR A 54 -2.84 19.89 2.37
N THR A 55 -1.85 19.12 2.79
CA THR A 55 -2.00 18.24 3.94
C THR A 55 -2.02 19.07 5.22
N ARG A 56 -2.49 18.47 6.31
CA ARG A 56 -2.49 19.12 7.64
C ARG A 56 -1.11 19.55 8.15
N PHE A 57 -0.03 19.05 7.54
CA PHE A 57 1.35 19.42 7.87
C PHE A 57 1.80 20.69 7.14
N GLY A 58 0.91 21.32 6.36
CA GLY A 58 1.22 22.48 5.52
C GLY A 58 2.10 22.13 4.33
N THR A 59 2.16 20.85 3.93
CA THR A 59 2.83 20.36 2.73
C THR A 59 1.81 20.06 1.64
N ILE A 60 2.27 19.88 0.41
CA ILE A 60 1.37 19.74 -0.76
C ILE A 60 1.65 18.41 -1.44
N TRP A 61 0.59 17.70 -1.82
CA TRP A 61 0.65 16.54 -2.71
C TRP A 61 1.15 16.94 -4.10
N ARG A 62 2.22 16.28 -4.58
CA ARG A 62 2.83 16.56 -5.88
C ARG A 62 2.96 15.30 -6.70
N THR A 63 2.52 15.40 -7.95
CA THR A 63 2.70 14.35 -8.94
C THR A 63 4.15 14.26 -9.39
N TYR A 64 4.58 13.07 -9.76
CA TYR A 64 5.88 12.81 -10.36
C TYR A 64 5.76 11.69 -11.40
N THR A 65 6.66 11.69 -12.37
CA THR A 65 6.72 10.67 -13.43
C THR A 65 8.16 10.37 -13.82
N ASP A 66 8.33 9.36 -14.66
CA ASP A 66 9.58 9.02 -15.34
C ASP A 66 10.09 10.07 -16.35
N ALA A 67 9.41 11.21 -16.52
CA ALA A 67 9.77 12.21 -17.54
C ALA A 67 11.19 12.77 -17.37
N GLY A 68 11.64 12.94 -16.12
CA GLY A 68 13.01 13.37 -15.82
C GLY A 68 14.09 12.34 -16.20
N LEU A 69 13.67 11.10 -16.50
CA LEU A 69 14.53 9.98 -16.90
C LEU A 69 14.35 9.64 -18.40
N GLY A 70 13.72 10.52 -19.17
CA GLY A 70 13.47 10.33 -20.61
C GLY A 70 12.17 9.59 -20.93
N GLY A 71 11.35 9.28 -19.92
CA GLY A 71 10.01 8.71 -20.12
C GLY A 71 9.01 9.74 -20.64
N LYS A 72 7.85 9.25 -21.06
CA LYS A 72 6.72 10.10 -21.51
C LYS A 72 5.44 9.81 -20.74
N SER A 73 5.56 9.25 -19.54
CA SER A 73 4.41 8.99 -18.67
C SER A 73 3.82 10.30 -18.16
N THR A 74 2.52 10.30 -17.89
CA THR A 74 1.79 11.49 -17.42
C THR A 74 1.09 11.19 -16.11
N ALA A 75 1.00 12.20 -15.25
CA ALA A 75 0.25 12.16 -14.00
C ALA A 75 -0.50 13.49 -13.82
N GLU A 76 -1.80 13.39 -13.57
CA GLU A 76 -2.66 14.49 -13.14
C GLU A 76 -3.27 14.10 -11.79
N ALA A 77 -3.31 15.05 -10.86
CA ALA A 77 -3.95 14.88 -9.57
C ALA A 77 -4.94 16.01 -9.31
N ARG A 78 -6.10 15.66 -8.75
CA ARG A 78 -7.13 16.63 -8.34
C ARG A 78 -8.00 16.08 -7.23
N ILE A 79 -8.61 16.99 -6.47
CA ILE A 79 -9.66 16.64 -5.53
C ILE A 79 -10.97 16.42 -6.30
N VAL A 80 -11.65 15.32 -5.97
CA VAL A 80 -12.94 14.93 -6.57
C VAL A 80 -13.99 14.76 -5.51
N ASP A 81 -15.26 14.78 -5.91
CA ASP A 81 -16.38 14.44 -5.04
C ASP A 81 -16.56 12.92 -4.87
N SER A 82 -17.41 12.53 -3.92
CA SER A 82 -17.80 11.13 -3.64
C SER A 82 -16.66 10.30 -3.04
N GLY A 83 -16.17 10.76 -1.89
CA GLY A 83 -15.13 10.09 -1.11
C GLY A 83 -15.59 8.78 -0.46
N ALA A 84 -14.69 8.17 0.31
CA ALA A 84 -14.89 6.87 0.91
C ALA A 84 -15.93 6.92 2.04
N THR A 85 -16.75 5.87 2.17
CA THR A 85 -17.67 5.70 3.31
C THR A 85 -18.62 6.90 3.56
N GLY A 86 -18.94 7.68 2.53
CA GLY A 86 -19.83 8.84 2.62
C GLY A 86 -19.14 10.17 2.94
N THR A 87 -17.81 10.22 2.95
CA THR A 87 -17.05 11.49 2.91
C THR A 87 -17.30 12.21 1.58
N LYS A 88 -17.05 13.51 1.56
CA LYS A 88 -17.43 14.34 0.41
C LYS A 88 -16.34 14.36 -0.64
N LYS A 89 -15.08 14.31 -0.22
CA LYS A 89 -13.92 14.55 -1.08
C LYS A 89 -12.95 13.38 -1.04
N ALA A 90 -12.17 13.27 -2.10
CA ALA A 90 -11.04 12.34 -2.19
C ALA A 90 -10.00 12.88 -3.17
N LEU A 91 -8.78 12.37 -3.08
CA LEU A 91 -7.75 12.61 -4.08
C LEU A 91 -7.90 11.61 -5.23
N ARG A 92 -7.96 12.10 -6.47
CA ARG A 92 -7.82 11.28 -7.69
C ARG A 92 -6.48 11.54 -8.35
N LEU A 93 -5.74 10.46 -8.63
CA LEU A 93 -4.56 10.41 -9.48
C LEU A 93 -4.90 9.66 -10.77
N MET A 94 -4.58 10.24 -11.92
CA MET A 94 -4.82 9.60 -13.22
C MET A 94 -3.74 9.94 -14.25
N GLY A 95 -3.67 9.15 -15.32
CA GLY A 95 -2.73 9.41 -16.41
C GLY A 95 -2.47 8.16 -17.24
N ARG A 96 -1.25 8.05 -17.78
CA ARG A 96 -0.77 6.90 -18.54
C ARG A 96 0.70 6.64 -18.23
N VAL A 97 1.10 5.38 -18.30
CA VAL A 97 2.49 4.94 -18.13
C VAL A 97 3.02 4.38 -19.43
N THR A 98 4.17 4.87 -19.88
CA THR A 98 4.81 4.47 -21.14
C THR A 98 6.02 3.58 -20.93
N THR A 99 6.50 2.98 -22.02
CA THR A 99 7.76 2.23 -22.05
C THR A 99 8.91 3.03 -22.67
N ASP A 100 8.75 4.34 -22.92
CA ASP A 100 9.83 5.21 -23.41
C ASP A 100 11.03 5.21 -22.44
N PHE A 101 10.76 5.06 -21.14
CA PHE A 101 11.73 4.68 -20.13
C PHE A 101 11.52 3.22 -19.73
N GLN A 102 12.60 2.45 -19.57
CA GLN A 102 12.55 1.01 -19.31
C GLN A 102 11.81 0.63 -18.01
N PHE A 103 11.75 1.55 -17.04
CA PHE A 103 11.03 1.39 -15.78
C PHE A 103 9.95 2.45 -15.64
N GLY A 104 9.07 2.56 -16.65
CA GLY A 104 8.07 3.63 -16.66
C GLY A 104 7.22 3.70 -15.39
N PHE A 105 7.00 4.91 -14.87
CA PHE A 105 6.21 5.14 -13.66
C PHE A 105 5.51 6.49 -13.66
N ALA A 106 4.43 6.54 -12.89
CA ALA A 106 3.74 7.75 -12.51
C ALA A 106 3.22 7.62 -11.07
N GLY A 107 3.21 8.72 -10.32
CA GLY A 107 2.82 8.68 -8.92
C GLY A 107 2.52 10.05 -8.34
N ILE A 108 2.19 10.05 -7.06
CA ILE A 108 1.97 11.25 -6.25
C ILE A 108 2.55 11.05 -4.85
N ALA A 109 3.20 12.09 -4.33
CA ALA A 109 3.86 12.05 -3.03
C ALA A 109 3.56 13.30 -2.20
N MET A 110 3.67 13.16 -0.89
CA MET A 110 3.66 14.28 0.05
C MET A 110 4.75 14.10 1.11
N GLY A 111 5.24 15.21 1.65
CA GLY A 111 6.16 15.23 2.79
C GLY A 111 5.43 15.47 4.10
N LEU A 112 5.90 14.92 5.21
CA LEU A 112 5.36 15.15 6.56
C LEU A 112 5.90 16.44 7.21
N ASN A 113 6.89 17.06 6.58
CA ASN A 113 7.52 18.28 7.04
C ASN A 113 7.92 19.16 5.84
N ARG A 114 7.66 20.46 5.91
CA ARG A 114 7.96 21.43 4.83
C ARG A 114 9.44 21.54 4.49
N GLU A 115 10.32 21.26 5.45
CA GLU A 115 11.77 21.30 5.29
C GLU A 115 12.34 19.94 4.86
N GLY A 116 11.50 18.94 4.60
CA GLY A 116 11.91 17.60 4.15
C GLY A 116 12.64 16.76 5.21
N ARG A 117 12.65 17.21 6.48
CA ARG A 117 13.25 16.46 7.58
C ARG A 117 12.45 15.21 7.94
N GLY A 118 13.16 14.11 8.15
CA GLY A 118 12.58 12.87 8.66
C GLY A 118 11.92 13.05 10.03
N GLN A 119 10.84 12.30 10.25
CA GLN A 119 10.05 12.28 11.47
C GLN A 119 10.13 10.90 12.13
N VAL A 120 10.07 10.88 13.46
CA VAL A 120 10.02 9.63 14.23
C VAL A 120 8.59 9.11 14.25
N MET A 121 8.37 7.97 13.60
CA MET A 121 7.08 7.30 13.42
C MET A 121 7.01 5.94 14.12
N THR A 122 7.96 5.63 15.01
CA THR A 122 8.06 4.32 15.69
C THR A 122 6.89 3.98 16.60
N ARG A 123 6.01 4.95 16.91
CA ARG A 123 4.75 4.71 17.65
C ARG A 123 3.63 4.13 16.77
N PHE A 124 3.81 4.16 15.45
CA PHE A 124 2.86 3.63 14.47
C PHE A 124 3.36 2.30 13.92
N THR A 125 2.43 1.48 13.48
CA THR A 125 2.65 0.14 12.94
C THR A 125 2.39 0.06 11.45
N GLY A 126 1.79 1.07 10.84
CA GLY A 126 1.53 1.11 9.40
C GLY A 126 0.88 2.40 8.91
N ILE A 127 0.52 2.39 7.63
CA ILE A 127 -0.40 3.35 6.99
C ILE A 127 -1.70 2.64 6.61
N ARG A 128 -2.82 3.35 6.73
CA ARG A 128 -4.13 2.91 6.27
C ARG A 128 -4.80 4.04 5.50
N PHE A 129 -5.57 3.67 4.50
CA PHE A 129 -6.27 4.60 3.61
C PHE A 129 -7.38 3.84 2.90
N TYR A 130 -8.42 4.53 2.46
CA TYR A 130 -9.35 3.96 1.51
C TYR A 130 -8.81 4.13 0.10
N ALA A 131 -9.03 3.13 -0.74
CA ALA A 131 -8.71 3.19 -2.16
C ALA A 131 -9.83 2.65 -3.02
N ARG A 132 -9.98 3.24 -4.22
CA ARG A 132 -10.67 2.65 -5.36
C ARG A 132 -9.97 3.04 -6.66
N GLY A 133 -10.26 2.38 -7.76
CA GLY A 133 -9.63 2.69 -9.03
C GLY A 133 -10.00 1.78 -10.18
N ASP A 134 -9.02 1.56 -11.05
CA ASP A 134 -9.14 0.79 -12.27
C ASP A 134 -9.10 -0.73 -12.09
N GLY A 135 -8.85 -1.24 -10.88
CA GLY A 135 -8.72 -2.67 -10.59
C GLY A 135 -7.29 -3.20 -10.67
N ASP A 136 -6.32 -2.33 -10.98
CA ASP A 136 -4.92 -2.73 -11.15
C ASP A 136 -4.12 -2.57 -9.85
N VAL A 137 -2.85 -2.97 -9.92
CA VAL A 137 -1.89 -2.92 -8.81
C VAL A 137 -1.18 -1.58 -8.77
N TYR A 138 -1.09 -1.03 -7.56
CA TYR A 138 -0.34 0.16 -7.20
C TYR A 138 0.57 -0.15 -6.02
N GLN A 139 1.52 0.73 -5.75
CA GLN A 139 2.38 0.65 -4.58
C GLN A 139 2.13 1.83 -3.67
N ALA A 140 1.87 1.55 -2.39
CA ALA A 140 1.93 2.53 -1.32
C ALA A 140 3.34 2.53 -0.75
N GLN A 141 3.98 3.70 -0.73
CA GLN A 141 5.37 3.87 -0.33
C GLN A 141 5.48 4.74 0.92
N VAL A 142 6.47 4.44 1.75
CA VAL A 142 6.93 5.29 2.83
C VAL A 142 8.32 5.79 2.50
N LEU A 143 8.45 7.11 2.42
CA LEU A 143 9.68 7.79 2.03
C LEU A 143 10.56 7.94 3.26
N CYS A 144 11.81 7.49 3.21
CA CYS A 144 12.76 7.59 4.34
C CYS A 144 13.98 8.42 3.96
N ALA A 145 14.57 9.15 4.92
CA ALA A 145 15.77 9.96 4.66
C ALA A 145 17.00 9.11 4.30
N ALA A 146 17.07 7.88 4.80
CA ALA A 146 18.10 6.90 4.48
C ALA A 146 18.09 6.45 3.01
N VAL A 147 16.93 6.47 2.33
CA VAL A 147 16.83 6.13 0.91
C VAL A 147 17.33 7.31 0.06
N LYS A 148 18.36 7.07 -0.76
CA LYS A 148 19.05 8.10 -1.56
C LYS A 148 18.87 7.98 -3.06
N ASP A 149 18.32 6.85 -3.51
CA ASP A 149 18.25 6.47 -4.91
C ASP A 149 16.83 6.19 -5.37
N HIS A 150 15.81 6.53 -4.55
CA HIS A 150 14.39 6.29 -4.77
C HIS A 150 13.91 4.85 -4.57
N ASN A 151 14.76 3.92 -4.12
CA ASN A 151 14.31 2.57 -3.76
C ASN A 151 13.50 2.61 -2.46
N GLU A 152 12.34 3.24 -2.47
CA GLU A 152 11.55 3.50 -1.27
C GLU A 152 10.95 2.22 -0.70
N PHE A 153 10.65 2.25 0.60
CA PHE A 153 9.94 1.16 1.26
C PHE A 153 8.49 1.12 0.77
N GLY A 154 8.09 0.06 0.08
CA GLY A 154 6.78 -0.03 -0.55
C GLY A 154 6.05 -1.33 -0.28
N LYS A 155 4.73 -1.28 -0.40
CA LYS A 155 3.85 -2.45 -0.44
C LYS A 155 2.84 -2.29 -1.56
N GLU A 156 2.73 -3.32 -2.38
CA GLU A 156 1.72 -3.38 -3.43
C GLU A 156 0.32 -3.63 -2.85
N PHE A 157 -0.67 -2.99 -3.47
CA PHE A 157 -2.10 -3.17 -3.21
C PHE A 157 -2.87 -3.07 -4.52
N VAL A 158 -4.04 -3.73 -4.58
CA VAL A 158 -4.98 -3.57 -5.69
C VAL A 158 -5.87 -2.37 -5.40
N ALA A 159 -6.16 -1.54 -6.40
CA ALA A 159 -7.16 -0.47 -6.31
C ALA A 159 -8.51 -0.96 -6.88
N PRO A 160 -9.38 -1.60 -6.06
CA PRO A 160 -10.63 -2.19 -6.53
C PRO A 160 -11.61 -1.14 -7.07
N LYS A 161 -12.68 -1.58 -7.74
CA LYS A 161 -13.72 -0.67 -8.26
C LYS A 161 -14.47 0.07 -7.15
N GLU A 162 -14.62 -0.56 -6.00
CA GLU A 162 -15.33 -0.03 -4.84
C GLU A 162 -14.38 0.42 -3.76
N TRP A 163 -14.76 1.48 -3.02
CA TRP A 163 -13.99 1.98 -1.90
C TRP A 163 -13.70 0.87 -0.88
N THR A 164 -12.41 0.56 -0.72
CA THR A 164 -11.93 -0.50 0.17
C THR A 164 -10.87 0.05 1.10
N LEU A 165 -10.98 -0.27 2.39
CA LEU A 165 -9.94 0.08 3.35
C LEU A 165 -8.70 -0.79 3.10
N ILE A 166 -7.60 -0.15 2.73
CA ILE A 166 -6.29 -0.76 2.58
C ILE A 166 -5.49 -0.51 3.85
N THR A 167 -4.87 -1.58 4.37
CA THR A 167 -3.98 -1.52 5.52
C THR A 167 -2.60 -2.02 5.11
N VAL A 168 -1.58 -1.18 5.28
CA VAL A 168 -0.18 -1.48 4.95
C VAL A 168 0.64 -1.45 6.23
N PRO A 169 0.89 -2.61 6.86
CA PRO A 169 1.79 -2.71 7.99
C PRO A 169 3.23 -2.38 7.57
N PHE A 170 3.96 -1.65 8.40
CA PHE A 170 5.38 -1.37 8.17
C PHE A 170 6.23 -2.64 8.09
N SER A 171 5.83 -3.71 8.78
CA SER A 171 6.48 -5.02 8.70
C SER A 171 6.35 -5.71 7.34
N GLN A 172 5.48 -5.22 6.46
CA GLN A 172 5.30 -5.73 5.09
C GLN A 172 5.92 -4.83 4.03
N LEU A 173 6.52 -3.71 4.42
CA LEU A 173 7.22 -2.85 3.49
C LEU A 173 8.50 -3.53 3.02
N VAL A 174 8.73 -3.49 1.73
CA VAL A 174 9.93 -4.03 1.09
C VAL A 174 10.53 -2.97 0.17
N GLN A 175 11.84 -3.04 0.00
CA GLN A 175 12.53 -2.35 -1.08
C GLN A 175 12.67 -3.29 -2.26
N SER A 176 12.86 -2.74 -3.46
CA SER A 176 13.15 -3.54 -4.65
C SER A 176 14.44 -4.33 -4.46
N PRO A 177 14.45 -5.64 -4.77
CA PRO A 177 15.68 -6.42 -4.79
C PRO A 177 16.47 -6.23 -6.10
N PHE A 178 15.91 -5.52 -7.09
CA PHE A 178 16.46 -5.44 -8.45
C PHE A 178 17.11 -4.08 -8.77
N TRP A 179 16.91 -3.06 -7.93
CA TRP A 179 17.48 -1.73 -8.13
C TRP A 179 17.65 -0.99 -6.82
N GLY A 180 18.59 -0.05 -6.79
CA GLY A 180 18.94 0.74 -5.62
C GLY A 180 19.61 -0.05 -4.50
N GLN A 181 20.02 0.65 -3.47
CA GLN A 181 20.70 0.13 -2.29
C GLN A 181 19.66 -0.11 -1.19
N PRO A 182 19.46 -1.35 -0.74
CA PRO A 182 18.59 -1.62 0.38
C PRO A 182 19.16 -0.98 1.65
N VAL A 183 18.29 -0.36 2.43
CA VAL A 183 18.58 0.22 3.73
C VAL A 183 17.70 -0.43 4.79
N GLN A 184 18.07 -0.28 6.06
CA GLN A 184 17.28 -0.84 7.15
C GLN A 184 16.08 0.04 7.46
N TRP A 185 14.89 -0.55 7.57
CA TRP A 185 13.73 0.15 8.13
C TRP A 185 13.95 0.45 9.62
N THR A 186 13.88 1.72 10.01
CA THR A 186 14.00 2.14 11.42
C THR A 186 12.75 2.85 11.95
N GLY A 187 11.92 3.39 11.06
CA GLY A 187 10.79 4.26 11.41
C GLY A 187 11.20 5.59 12.08
N LYS A 188 12.49 5.95 12.10
CA LYS A 188 13.00 7.16 12.79
C LYS A 188 13.18 8.37 11.88
N ASP A 189 13.13 8.16 10.58
CA ASP A 189 13.50 9.15 9.56
C ASP A 189 12.48 9.24 8.42
N VAL A 190 11.20 8.98 8.72
CA VAL A 190 10.11 9.00 7.73
C VAL A 190 9.88 10.43 7.24
N ARG A 191 10.06 10.67 5.95
CA ARG A 191 9.89 11.96 5.29
C ARG A 191 8.50 12.18 4.72
N GLY A 192 7.80 11.12 4.33
CA GLY A 192 6.61 11.24 3.49
C GLY A 192 5.98 9.91 3.14
N ILE A 193 4.92 9.98 2.34
CA ILE A 193 4.28 8.83 1.70
C ILE A 193 4.09 9.12 0.21
N ALA A 194 3.97 8.05 -0.58
CA ALA A 194 3.63 8.15 -1.99
C ALA A 194 2.73 7.00 -2.44
N PHE A 195 2.00 7.25 -3.52
CA PHE A 195 1.28 6.22 -4.28
C PHE A 195 1.80 6.21 -5.70
N GLN A 196 2.14 5.03 -6.21
CA GLN A 196 2.77 4.87 -7.52
C GLN A 196 2.13 3.74 -8.31
N THR A 197 2.06 3.90 -9.63
CA THR A 197 1.72 2.81 -10.56
C THR A 197 2.76 1.68 -10.48
N VAL A 198 2.31 0.44 -10.66
CA VAL A 198 3.20 -0.72 -10.86
C VAL A 198 3.12 -1.19 -12.31
N GLY A 199 4.29 -1.36 -12.93
CA GLY A 199 4.41 -1.85 -14.31
C GLY A 199 4.12 -0.81 -15.40
N ALA A 200 4.61 -1.11 -16.59
CA ALA A 200 4.41 -0.36 -17.81
C ALA A 200 4.29 -1.33 -19.01
N PRO A 201 3.55 -0.99 -20.07
CA PRO A 201 2.75 0.22 -20.23
C PRO A 201 1.41 0.17 -19.49
N ARG A 202 0.82 1.34 -19.25
CA ARG A 202 -0.57 1.51 -18.81
C ARG A 202 -1.22 2.60 -19.68
N HIS A 203 -2.12 2.22 -20.58
CA HIS A 203 -2.73 3.14 -21.54
C HIS A 203 -3.55 4.24 -20.87
N ALA A 204 -4.20 3.89 -19.77
CA ALA A 204 -4.82 4.81 -18.83
C ALA A 204 -4.73 4.18 -17.45
N TYR A 205 -4.65 5.00 -16.41
CA TYR A 205 -4.80 4.54 -15.04
C TYR A 205 -5.60 5.55 -14.21
N VAL A 206 -6.32 5.05 -13.21
CA VAL A 206 -7.03 5.86 -12.21
C VAL A 206 -6.90 5.20 -10.85
N LEU A 207 -6.43 5.99 -9.89
CA LEU A 207 -6.41 5.67 -8.47
C LEU A 207 -7.08 6.81 -7.71
N GLU A 208 -7.97 6.49 -6.80
CA GLU A 208 -8.49 7.41 -5.81
C GLU A 208 -8.14 6.93 -4.42
N VAL A 209 -7.76 7.86 -3.56
CA VAL A 209 -7.41 7.59 -2.16
C VAL A 209 -8.08 8.60 -1.24
N ASP A 210 -8.41 8.15 -0.04
CA ASP A 210 -9.09 8.96 0.97
C ASP A 210 -8.75 8.50 2.40
N GLU A 211 -9.03 9.34 3.40
CA GLU A 211 -8.90 9.06 4.84
C GLU A 211 -7.55 8.43 5.23
N ILE A 212 -6.48 9.07 4.76
CA ILE A 212 -5.11 8.56 4.90
C ILE A 212 -4.62 8.81 6.32
N SER A 213 -4.14 7.78 7.01
CA SER A 213 -3.59 7.90 8.35
C SER A 213 -2.48 6.90 8.65
N PHE A 214 -1.56 7.29 9.54
CA PHE A 214 -0.73 6.34 10.27
C PHE A 214 -1.51 5.77 11.46
N TYR A 215 -1.36 4.47 11.74
CA TYR A 215 -2.08 3.77 12.81
C TYR A 215 -1.16 2.94 13.71
#